data_AF-A0A377XJA5-F1
#
_entry.id   AF-A0A377XJA5-F1
#
_cell.length_a   1.000
_cell.length_b   1.000
_cell.length_c   1.000
_cell.angle_alpha   90.00
_cell.angle_beta   90.00
_cell.angle_gamma   90.00
#
_symmetry.space_group_name_H-M   'P 1'
#
loop_
_entity.id
_entity.type
_entity.pdbx_description
1 polymer ?
#
loop_
_entity_poly.entity_id
_entity_poly.type
_entity_poly.pdbx_seq_one_letter_code
_entity_poly.pdbx_strand_id
1 'polypeptide(L)'
;MPLVAINTTAGTAAEMTSNAVIIDSERQVKEVIIDPNLIPDIAVDDASVMLDIPPAVTAATGMDALTHAIEAFVSVGAHPLTDANALEAIRLINLWLPKAVDDGHDLQAREQMAFGQYLAGMAFNSAGLGLVHALAHQPGATHNLPHGVCNAILLPIIENFNRPNAVARFARVAQAMGVDTRGMSDEAASMEAINAIRTLSKRVGIPQGFSQLGVSKADIEGWLDKALADPCAPCNPRPASRDEVRELYLEAL
;
A
#
# COMPACT_ATOMS: atom_id res chain seq x y z
N MET A 1 -12.26 -19.62 18.01
CA MET A 1 -12.78 -18.78 19.12
C MET A 1 -13.28 -17.49 18.49
N PRO A 2 -14.36 -16.87 18.98
CA PRO A 2 -14.79 -15.57 18.46
C PRO A 2 -13.68 -14.52 18.63
N LEU A 3 -13.45 -13.69 17.60
CA LEU A 3 -12.44 -12.64 17.56
C LEU A 3 -13.10 -11.28 17.27
N VAL A 4 -12.86 -10.31 18.16
CA VAL A 4 -13.25 -8.91 17.98
C VAL A 4 -11.98 -8.08 17.80
N ALA A 5 -11.86 -7.38 16.69
CA ALA A 5 -10.71 -6.56 16.36
C ALA A 5 -11.09 -5.07 16.43
N ILE A 6 -10.45 -4.35 17.35
CA ILE A 6 -10.57 -2.89 17.49
C ILE A 6 -9.35 -2.29 16.82
N ASN A 7 -9.55 -1.70 15.64
CA ASN A 7 -8.47 -1.10 14.87
C ASN A 7 -8.15 0.30 15.43
N THR A 8 -6.86 0.60 15.53
CA THR A 8 -6.36 1.89 16.05
C THR A 8 -5.41 2.57 15.05
N THR A 9 -5.33 2.09 13.81
CA THR A 9 -4.49 2.68 12.77
C THR A 9 -5.22 2.73 11.44
N ALA A 10 -5.17 3.86 10.73
CA ALA A 10 -5.80 3.98 9.43
C ALA A 10 -4.88 3.49 8.30
N GLY A 11 -4.64 2.18 8.22
CA GLY A 11 -3.67 1.62 7.26
C GLY A 11 -3.88 0.16 6.86
N THR A 12 -3.74 -0.76 7.81
CA THR A 12 -3.50 -2.19 7.51
C THR A 12 -4.75 -2.96 7.10
N ALA A 13 -5.93 -2.51 7.53
CA ALA A 13 -7.20 -3.23 7.46
C ALA A 13 -7.17 -4.65 8.04
N ALA A 14 -6.20 -4.98 8.89
CA ALA A 14 -6.00 -6.33 9.40
C ALA A 14 -7.23 -6.84 10.18
N GLU A 15 -8.02 -5.94 10.76
CA GLU A 15 -9.26 -6.21 11.48
C GLU A 15 -10.37 -6.85 10.65
N MET A 16 -10.22 -6.92 9.32
CA MET A 16 -11.22 -7.52 8.42
C MET A 16 -10.67 -8.55 7.44
N THR A 17 -9.37 -8.83 7.49
CA THR A 17 -8.70 -9.69 6.48
C THR A 17 -8.65 -11.15 6.89
N SER A 18 -8.48 -12.04 5.90
CA SER A 18 -8.18 -13.47 6.13
C SER A 18 -6.68 -13.76 6.25
N ASN A 19 -5.86 -12.73 6.49
CA ASN A 19 -4.42 -12.80 6.41
C ASN A 19 -3.79 -12.55 7.79
N ALA A 20 -2.79 -13.36 8.15
CA ALA A 20 -1.90 -13.08 9.27
C ALA A 20 -0.45 -13.09 8.78
N VAL A 21 0.29 -12.03 9.08
CA VAL A 21 1.70 -11.90 8.71
C VAL A 21 2.55 -12.01 9.97
N ILE A 22 3.35 -13.08 10.07
CA ILE A 22 4.18 -13.38 11.24
C ILE A 22 5.65 -13.39 10.82
N ILE A 23 6.52 -12.78 11.64
CA ILE A 23 7.95 -12.80 11.40
C ILE A 23 8.53 -14.12 11.92
N ASP A 24 9.12 -14.92 11.03
CA ASP A 24 10.02 -16.01 11.41
C ASP A 24 11.41 -15.41 11.64
N SER A 25 11.76 -15.20 12.91
CA SER A 25 13.03 -14.60 13.31
C SER A 25 14.24 -15.50 13.02
N GLU A 26 14.08 -16.82 12.92
CA GLU A 26 15.19 -17.71 12.59
C GLU A 26 15.54 -17.63 11.10
N ARG A 27 14.52 -17.56 10.23
CA ARG A 27 14.67 -17.47 8.77
C ARG A 27 14.77 -16.04 8.24
N GLN A 28 14.44 -15.05 9.06
CA GLN A 28 14.39 -13.63 8.69
C GLN A 28 13.49 -13.42 7.47
N VAL A 29 12.26 -13.92 7.56
CA VAL A 29 11.20 -13.78 6.55
C VAL A 29 9.87 -13.47 7.23
N LYS A 30 8.99 -12.77 6.50
CA LYS A 30 7.59 -12.64 6.88
C LYS A 30 6.82 -13.79 6.24
N GLU A 31 6.27 -14.66 7.08
CA GLU A 31 5.38 -15.74 6.66
C GLU A 31 3.95 -15.20 6.60
N VAL A 32 3.26 -15.45 5.49
CA VAL A 32 1.87 -15.03 5.29
C VAL A 32 0.96 -16.25 5.38
N ILE A 33 0.06 -16.24 6.36
CA ILE A 33 -0.96 -17.27 6.56
C ILE A 33 -2.27 -16.72 6.00
N ILE A 34 -2.88 -17.46 5.08
CA ILE A 34 -4.16 -17.10 4.46
C ILE A 34 -5.18 -18.18 4.82
N ASP A 35 -6.16 -17.84 5.64
CA ASP A 35 -7.23 -18.75 6.05
C ASP A 35 -8.51 -17.95 6.37
N PRO A 36 -9.67 -18.28 5.77
CA PRO A 36 -10.94 -17.63 6.09
C PRO A 36 -11.32 -17.64 7.58
N ASN A 37 -10.80 -18.59 8.36
CA ASN A 37 -11.02 -18.67 9.81
C ASN A 37 -10.25 -17.59 10.60
N LEU A 38 -9.38 -16.81 9.95
CA LEU A 38 -8.69 -15.67 10.55
C LEU A 38 -9.53 -14.38 10.51
N ILE A 39 -10.57 -14.31 9.67
CA ILE A 39 -11.43 -13.14 9.56
C ILE A 39 -12.10 -12.89 10.92
N PRO A 40 -11.92 -11.71 11.54
CA PRO A 40 -12.59 -11.39 12.80
C PRO A 40 -14.12 -11.41 12.66
N ASP A 41 -14.81 -11.85 13.71
CA ASP A 41 -16.28 -11.86 13.75
C ASP A 41 -16.85 -10.43 13.81
N ILE A 42 -16.11 -9.51 14.43
CA ILE A 42 -16.47 -8.10 14.55
C ILE A 42 -15.22 -7.25 14.35
N ALA A 43 -15.28 -6.33 13.39
CA ALA A 43 -14.33 -5.23 13.21
C ALA A 43 -14.91 -3.93 13.76
N VAL A 44 -14.09 -3.15 14.46
CA VAL A 44 -14.48 -1.83 15.00
C VAL A 44 -13.45 -0.79 14.59
N ASP A 45 -13.89 0.17 13.77
CA ASP A 45 -13.12 1.33 13.32
C ASP A 45 -13.74 2.61 13.90
N ASP A 46 -13.32 2.97 15.11
CA ASP A 46 -13.71 4.22 15.76
C ASP A 46 -12.61 5.26 15.60
N ALA A 47 -12.88 6.34 14.85
CA ALA A 47 -11.91 7.40 14.59
C ALA A 47 -11.41 8.09 15.88
N SER A 48 -12.20 8.06 16.97
CA SER A 48 -11.81 8.70 18.24
C SER A 48 -10.63 8.02 18.92
N VAL A 49 -10.39 6.72 18.65
CA VAL A 49 -9.20 6.01 19.16
C VAL A 49 -7.97 6.17 18.25
N MET A 50 -8.08 6.98 17.19
CA MET A 50 -7.00 7.25 16.23
C MET A 50 -6.42 8.67 16.31
N LEU A 51 -6.90 9.53 17.23
CA LEU A 51 -6.52 10.94 17.28
C LEU A 51 -5.03 11.16 17.62
N ASP A 52 -4.48 10.36 18.54
CA ASP A 52 -3.12 10.52 19.07
C ASP A 52 -2.01 9.86 18.22
N ILE A 53 -2.35 9.32 17.03
CA ILE A 53 -1.35 8.72 16.15
C ILE A 53 -0.41 9.82 15.65
N PRO A 54 0.92 9.71 15.85
CA PRO A 54 1.87 10.72 15.41
C PRO A 54 1.77 10.99 13.89
N PRO A 55 2.08 12.22 13.42
CA PRO A 55 1.98 12.57 12.01
C PRO A 55 2.76 11.62 11.08
N ALA A 56 3.97 11.21 11.46
CA ALA A 56 4.78 10.28 10.67
C ALA A 56 4.16 8.88 10.55
N VAL A 57 3.52 8.39 11.63
CA VAL A 57 2.82 7.10 11.62
C VAL A 57 1.53 7.20 10.82
N THR A 58 0.81 8.32 10.93
CA THR A 58 -0.38 8.62 10.11
C THR A 58 -0.05 8.65 8.63
N ALA A 59 1.06 9.31 8.25
CA ALA A 59 1.54 9.36 6.88
C ALA A 59 1.90 7.96 6.36
N ALA A 60 2.67 7.19 7.13
CA ALA A 60 3.09 5.85 6.74
C ALA A 60 1.90 4.89 6.57
N THR A 61 0.98 4.86 7.54
CA THR A 61 -0.21 3.99 7.50
C THR A 61 -1.21 4.41 6.43
N GLY A 62 -1.41 5.71 6.20
CA GLY A 62 -2.27 6.18 5.12
C GLY A 62 -1.71 5.86 3.73
N MET A 63 -0.39 5.95 3.54
CA MET A 63 0.26 5.53 2.29
C MET A 63 0.27 4.00 2.11
N ASP A 64 0.26 3.24 3.21
CA ASP A 64 0.05 1.79 3.21
C ASP A 64 -1.34 1.46 2.65
N ALA A 65 -2.39 2.09 3.19
CA ALA A 65 -3.76 1.95 2.69
C ALA A 65 -3.89 2.39 1.21
N LEU A 66 -3.17 3.43 0.78
CA LEU A 66 -3.14 3.83 -0.61
C LEU A 66 -2.51 2.75 -1.50
N THR A 67 -1.40 2.17 -1.04
CA THR A 67 -0.74 1.04 -1.71
C THR A 67 -1.70 -0.14 -1.84
N HIS A 68 -2.37 -0.52 -0.75
CA HIS A 68 -3.39 -1.57 -0.77
C HIS A 68 -4.44 -1.33 -1.86
N ALA A 69 -4.99 -0.12 -1.91
CA ALA A 69 -6.04 0.22 -2.86
C ALA A 69 -5.54 0.20 -4.31
N ILE A 70 -4.36 0.77 -4.59
CA ILE A 70 -3.81 0.82 -5.94
C ILE A 70 -3.44 -0.59 -6.42
N GLU A 71 -2.70 -1.35 -5.61
CA GLU A 71 -2.31 -2.72 -5.98
C GLU A 71 -3.53 -3.63 -6.18
N ALA A 72 -4.53 -3.55 -5.29
CA ALA A 72 -5.78 -4.29 -5.45
C ALA A 72 -6.53 -3.91 -6.74
N PHE A 73 -6.48 -2.63 -7.13
CA PHE A 73 -7.13 -2.15 -8.34
C PHE A 73 -6.45 -2.63 -9.62
N VAL A 74 -5.11 -2.73 -9.62
CA VAL A 74 -4.34 -3.15 -10.80
C VAL A 74 -3.99 -4.64 -10.80
N SER A 75 -4.28 -5.35 -9.71
CA SER A 75 -4.05 -6.79 -9.57
C SER A 75 -4.76 -7.62 -10.66
N VAL A 76 -4.16 -8.76 -11.01
CA VAL A 76 -4.76 -9.78 -11.87
C VAL A 76 -6.03 -10.39 -11.24
N GLY A 77 -6.18 -10.32 -9.92
CA GLY A 77 -7.36 -10.78 -9.18
C GLY A 77 -8.48 -9.75 -9.07
N ALA A 78 -8.29 -8.54 -9.61
CA ALA A 78 -9.27 -7.47 -9.50
C ALA A 78 -10.58 -7.77 -10.25
N HIS A 79 -11.71 -7.39 -9.65
CA HIS A 79 -13.05 -7.55 -10.23
C HIS A 79 -13.95 -6.34 -9.85
N PRO A 80 -15.16 -6.19 -10.43
CA PRO A 80 -15.94 -4.95 -10.27
C PRO A 80 -16.25 -4.51 -8.83
N LEU A 81 -16.32 -5.45 -7.87
CA LEU A 81 -16.55 -5.12 -6.46
C LEU A 81 -15.29 -4.57 -5.79
N THR A 82 -14.11 -5.17 -6.06
CA THR A 82 -12.84 -4.65 -5.55
C THR A 82 -12.51 -3.32 -6.20
N ASP A 83 -12.84 -3.16 -7.49
CA ASP A 83 -12.64 -1.91 -8.23
C ASP A 83 -13.37 -0.72 -7.60
N ALA A 84 -14.63 -0.91 -7.21
CA ALA A 84 -15.43 0.14 -6.59
C ALA A 84 -14.83 0.57 -5.24
N ASN A 85 -14.47 -0.41 -4.41
CA ASN A 85 -13.87 -0.15 -3.10
C ASN A 85 -12.50 0.51 -3.22
N ALA A 86 -11.64 0.01 -4.11
CA ALA A 86 -10.30 0.52 -4.31
C ALA A 86 -10.29 1.98 -4.82
N LEU A 87 -11.13 2.32 -5.81
CA LEU A 87 -11.18 3.69 -6.32
C LEU A 87 -11.72 4.68 -5.29
N GLU A 88 -12.71 4.28 -4.50
CA GLU A 88 -13.22 5.12 -3.43
C GLU A 88 -12.19 5.27 -2.30
N ALA A 89 -11.47 4.21 -1.96
CA ALA A 89 -10.36 4.27 -1.02
C ALA A 89 -9.28 5.25 -1.49
N ILE A 90 -8.82 5.16 -2.75
CA ILE A 90 -7.85 6.09 -3.35
C ILE A 90 -8.34 7.54 -3.23
N ARG A 91 -9.61 7.78 -3.58
CA ARG A 91 -10.22 9.12 -3.53
C ARG A 91 -10.24 9.69 -2.11
N LEU A 92 -10.69 8.90 -1.14
CA LEU A 92 -10.74 9.29 0.27
C LEU A 92 -9.34 9.57 0.81
N ILE A 93 -8.41 8.63 0.61
CA ILE A 93 -7.05 8.72 1.15
C ILE A 93 -6.32 9.94 0.58
N ASN A 94 -6.38 10.16 -0.74
CA ASN A 94 -5.75 11.32 -1.36
C ASN A 94 -6.30 12.66 -0.83
N LEU A 95 -7.61 12.73 -0.57
CA LEU A 95 -8.27 13.95 -0.08
C LEU A 95 -8.00 14.22 1.41
N TRP A 96 -7.95 13.17 2.24
CA TRP A 96 -8.00 13.29 3.70
C TRP A 96 -6.68 13.02 4.40
N LEU A 97 -5.78 12.23 3.80
CA LEU A 97 -4.49 11.92 4.42
C LEU A 97 -3.66 13.18 4.73
N PRO A 98 -3.49 14.16 3.82
CA PRO A 98 -2.73 15.37 4.15
C PRO A 98 -3.31 16.12 5.36
N LYS A 99 -4.64 16.15 5.50
CA LYS A 99 -5.33 16.83 6.61
C LYS A 99 -5.11 16.10 7.93
N ALA A 100 -5.24 14.78 7.93
CA ALA A 100 -5.00 13.95 9.12
C ALA A 100 -3.53 14.00 9.58
N VAL A 101 -2.59 14.22 8.65
CA VAL A 101 -1.17 14.43 8.97
C VAL A 101 -0.91 15.83 9.51
N ASP A 102 -1.52 16.86 8.94
CA ASP A 102 -1.36 18.25 9.39
C ASP A 102 -2.00 18.50 10.77
N ASP A 103 -3.18 17.91 11.02
CA ASP A 103 -3.89 17.97 12.30
C ASP A 103 -4.44 16.59 12.68
N GLY A 104 -3.71 15.90 13.56
CA GLY A 104 -4.11 14.58 14.05
C GLY A 104 -5.42 14.57 14.86
N HIS A 105 -5.90 15.74 15.31
CA HIS A 105 -7.16 15.87 16.04
C HIS A 105 -8.35 16.26 15.15
N ASP A 106 -8.15 16.41 13.83
CA ASP A 106 -9.25 16.55 12.87
C ASP A 106 -10.02 15.21 12.79
N LEU A 107 -11.06 15.09 13.62
CA LEU A 107 -11.89 13.89 13.73
C LEU A 107 -12.52 13.52 12.39
N GLN A 108 -12.87 14.50 11.55
CA GLN A 108 -13.43 14.23 10.22
C GLN A 108 -12.36 13.60 9.32
N ALA A 109 -11.15 14.15 9.30
CA ALA A 109 -10.07 13.56 8.51
C ALA A 109 -9.73 12.14 9.00
N ARG A 110 -9.71 11.91 10.31
CA ARG A 110 -9.50 10.57 10.91
C ARG A 110 -10.59 9.58 10.51
N GLU A 111 -11.86 9.98 10.58
CA GLU A 111 -12.99 9.14 10.18
C GLU A 111 -12.95 8.79 8.70
N GLN A 112 -12.64 9.75 7.84
CA GLN A 112 -12.54 9.50 6.40
C GLN A 112 -11.33 8.62 6.05
N MET A 113 -10.24 8.71 6.79
CA MET A 113 -9.11 7.78 6.67
C MET A 113 -9.46 6.37 7.17
N ALA A 114 -10.25 6.24 8.25
CA ALA A 114 -10.77 4.96 8.72
C ALA A 114 -11.71 4.29 7.71
N PHE A 115 -12.53 5.06 6.98
CA PHE A 115 -13.28 4.50 5.86
C PHE A 115 -12.38 4.13 4.67
N GLY A 116 -11.42 4.99 4.32
CA GLY A 116 -10.50 4.77 3.21
C GLY A 116 -9.68 3.48 3.38
N GLN A 117 -9.10 3.26 4.56
CA GLN A 117 -8.31 2.07 4.86
C GLN A 117 -9.18 0.80 4.82
N TYR A 118 -10.40 0.85 5.36
CA TYR A 118 -11.29 -0.32 5.41
C TYR A 118 -11.75 -0.73 4.01
N LEU A 119 -12.08 0.26 3.17
CA LEU A 119 -12.40 0.02 1.75
C LEU A 119 -11.21 -0.56 0.99
N ALA A 120 -9.99 -0.08 1.26
CA ALA A 120 -8.78 -0.69 0.71
C ALA A 120 -8.67 -2.17 1.15
N GLY A 121 -8.92 -2.45 2.43
CA GLY A 121 -9.06 -3.79 3.01
C GLY A 121 -10.01 -4.70 2.25
N MET A 122 -11.24 -4.24 2.05
CA MET A 122 -12.25 -4.96 1.27
C MET A 122 -11.79 -5.27 -0.15
N ALA A 123 -11.00 -4.38 -0.76
CA ALA A 123 -10.46 -4.61 -2.10
C ALA A 123 -9.33 -5.65 -2.08
N PHE A 124 -8.26 -5.42 -1.32
CA PHE A 124 -7.06 -6.27 -1.40
C PHE A 124 -7.28 -7.66 -0.81
N ASN A 125 -8.14 -7.80 0.19
CA ASN A 125 -8.43 -9.11 0.80
C ASN A 125 -9.06 -10.09 -0.22
N SER A 126 -9.68 -9.57 -1.29
CA SER A 126 -10.23 -10.38 -2.39
C SER A 126 -9.38 -10.37 -3.65
N ALA A 127 -8.82 -9.21 -4.04
CA ALA A 127 -8.05 -9.07 -5.27
C ALA A 127 -6.59 -9.52 -5.16
N GLY A 128 -6.05 -9.62 -3.94
CA GLY A 128 -4.62 -9.70 -3.72
C GLY A 128 -3.92 -8.34 -3.87
N LEU A 129 -2.59 -8.37 -3.80
CA LEU A 129 -1.71 -7.20 -3.86
C LEU A 129 -0.73 -7.35 -5.05
N GLY A 130 0.46 -6.78 -4.97
CA GLY A 130 1.45 -6.88 -6.05
C GLY A 130 2.89 -6.79 -5.56
N LEU A 131 3.74 -6.24 -6.43
CA LEU A 131 5.18 -6.16 -6.19
C LEU A 131 5.54 -5.15 -5.09
N VAL A 132 4.72 -4.13 -4.79
CA VAL A 132 5.02 -3.16 -3.73
C VAL A 132 5.11 -3.89 -2.39
N HIS A 133 4.09 -4.67 -2.03
CA HIS A 133 4.09 -5.45 -0.80
C HIS A 133 5.17 -6.54 -0.81
N ALA A 134 5.32 -7.26 -1.93
CA ALA A 134 6.31 -8.32 -2.06
C ALA A 134 7.74 -7.83 -1.77
N LEU A 135 8.07 -6.63 -2.25
CA LEU A 135 9.36 -5.99 -2.00
C LEU A 135 9.41 -5.37 -0.60
N ALA A 136 8.35 -4.71 -0.13
CA ALA A 136 8.31 -4.05 1.18
C ALA A 136 8.40 -5.02 2.39
N HIS A 137 8.08 -6.30 2.21
CA HIS A 137 8.24 -7.31 3.27
C HIS A 137 9.71 -7.55 3.67
N GLN A 138 10.66 -7.42 2.74
CA GLN A 138 12.06 -7.79 2.98
C GLN A 138 12.82 -6.81 3.91
N PRO A 139 12.72 -5.48 3.71
CA PRO A 139 13.32 -4.52 4.64
C PRO A 139 12.70 -4.60 6.04
N GLY A 140 11.40 -4.89 6.15
CA GLY A 140 10.73 -5.11 7.43
C GLY A 140 11.26 -6.34 8.16
N ALA A 141 11.53 -7.44 7.45
CA ALA A 141 12.04 -8.68 8.04
C ALA A 141 13.50 -8.58 8.49
N THR A 142 14.34 -7.82 7.76
CA THR A 142 15.80 -7.80 7.97
C THR A 142 16.31 -6.59 8.76
N HIS A 143 15.60 -5.45 8.69
CA HIS A 143 16.02 -4.19 9.30
C HIS A 143 14.97 -3.62 10.26
N ASN A 144 13.86 -4.33 10.48
CA ASN A 144 12.73 -3.91 11.31
C ASN A 144 12.19 -2.52 10.90
N LEU A 145 12.23 -2.22 9.59
CA LEU A 145 11.73 -0.94 9.07
C LEU A 145 10.19 -0.91 9.09
N PRO A 146 9.57 0.25 9.36
CA PRO A 146 8.11 0.37 9.37
C PRO A 146 7.50 0.01 8.00
N HIS A 147 6.55 -0.93 8.00
CA HIS A 147 5.96 -1.49 6.78
C HIS A 147 5.39 -0.42 5.82
N GLY A 148 4.53 0.47 6.34
CA GLY A 148 3.93 1.54 5.53
C GLY A 148 4.94 2.51 4.92
N VAL A 149 6.09 2.74 5.58
CA VAL A 149 7.17 3.55 5.00
C VAL A 149 7.82 2.83 3.82
N CYS A 150 8.10 1.53 3.94
CA CYS A 150 8.66 0.73 2.85
C CYS A 150 7.72 0.70 1.64
N ASN A 151 6.42 0.46 1.86
CA ASN A 151 5.41 0.50 0.81
C ASN A 151 5.35 1.90 0.15
N ALA A 152 5.31 2.97 0.94
CA ALA A 152 5.21 4.34 0.44
C ALA A 152 6.41 4.78 -0.43
N ILE A 153 7.62 4.32 -0.10
CA ILE A 153 8.83 4.57 -0.90
C ILE A 153 8.74 3.83 -2.25
N LEU A 154 8.35 2.56 -2.22
CA LEU A 154 8.33 1.68 -3.37
C LEU A 154 7.16 1.95 -4.34
N LEU A 155 6.02 2.41 -3.83
CA LEU A 155 4.78 2.58 -4.58
C LEU A 155 4.95 3.32 -5.92
N PRO A 156 5.46 4.57 -5.99
CA PRO A 156 5.57 5.28 -7.27
C PRO A 156 6.56 4.65 -8.26
N ILE A 157 7.54 3.89 -7.78
CA ILE A 157 8.55 3.23 -8.61
C ILE A 157 7.95 2.00 -9.28
N ILE A 158 7.37 1.12 -8.47
CA ILE A 158 6.79 -0.14 -8.94
C ILE A 158 5.53 0.11 -9.78
N GLU A 159 4.70 1.09 -9.40
CA GLU A 159 3.52 1.37 -10.21
C GLU A 159 3.86 2.02 -11.54
N ASN A 160 4.98 2.75 -11.64
CA ASN A 160 5.50 3.20 -12.94
C ASN A 160 5.99 2.02 -13.80
N PHE A 161 6.57 0.99 -13.18
CA PHE A 161 6.93 -0.25 -13.85
C PHE A 161 5.71 -1.05 -14.33
N ASN A 162 4.64 -1.09 -13.53
CA ASN A 162 3.38 -1.77 -13.83
C ASN A 162 2.54 -1.04 -14.88
N ARG A 163 2.62 0.29 -14.92
CA ARG A 163 1.77 1.16 -15.75
C ARG A 163 1.58 0.71 -17.19
N PRO A 164 2.63 0.33 -17.96
CA PRO A 164 2.45 -0.12 -19.34
C PRO A 164 1.53 -1.34 -19.52
N ASN A 165 1.36 -2.17 -18.48
CA ASN A 165 0.48 -3.35 -18.52
C ASN A 165 -0.97 -3.04 -18.11
N ALA A 166 -1.25 -1.85 -17.56
CA ALA A 166 -2.57 -1.49 -17.05
C ALA A 166 -2.94 -0.02 -17.30
N VAL A 167 -2.53 0.55 -18.43
CA VAL A 167 -2.64 1.99 -18.76
C VAL A 167 -4.01 2.58 -18.45
N ALA A 168 -5.09 1.96 -18.93
CA ALA A 168 -6.47 2.45 -18.69
C ALA A 168 -6.87 2.41 -17.21
N ARG A 169 -6.35 1.45 -16.43
CA ARG A 169 -6.57 1.41 -14.98
C ARG A 169 -5.80 2.54 -14.30
N PHE A 170 -4.54 2.77 -14.66
CA PHE A 170 -3.80 3.91 -14.11
C PHE A 170 -4.41 5.28 -14.49
N ALA A 171 -5.03 5.42 -15.66
CA ALA A 171 -5.81 6.62 -15.97
C ALA A 171 -6.97 6.83 -14.98
N ARG A 172 -7.65 5.76 -14.55
CA ARG A 172 -8.68 5.82 -13.49
C ARG A 172 -8.08 6.11 -12.11
N VAL A 173 -6.89 5.58 -11.80
CA VAL A 173 -6.15 5.93 -10.57
C VAL A 173 -5.86 7.43 -10.55
N ALA A 174 -5.42 8.04 -11.66
CA ALA A 174 -5.20 9.48 -11.73
C ALA A 174 -6.48 10.28 -11.41
N GLN A 175 -7.62 9.88 -11.97
CA GLN A 175 -8.91 10.51 -11.67
C GLN A 175 -9.28 10.39 -10.19
N ALA A 176 -9.11 9.21 -9.59
CA ALA A 176 -9.38 8.99 -8.16
C ALA A 176 -8.41 9.79 -7.27
N MET A 177 -7.17 9.97 -7.71
CA MET A 177 -6.18 10.85 -7.09
C MET A 177 -6.45 12.36 -7.33
N GLY A 178 -7.58 12.71 -7.96
CA GLY A 178 -8.01 14.10 -8.15
C GLY A 178 -7.38 14.84 -9.33
N VAL A 179 -6.72 14.13 -10.25
CA VAL A 179 -6.20 14.71 -11.48
C VAL A 179 -7.35 15.01 -12.45
N ASP A 180 -7.37 16.21 -13.04
CA ASP A 180 -8.29 16.52 -14.15
C ASP A 180 -7.79 15.88 -15.45
N THR A 181 -8.31 14.70 -15.78
CA THR A 181 -7.90 13.96 -16.98
C THR A 181 -8.72 14.31 -18.23
N ARG A 182 -9.56 15.37 -18.20
CA ARG A 182 -10.39 15.71 -19.36
C ARG A 182 -9.51 16.13 -20.54
N GLY A 183 -9.75 15.48 -21.69
CA GLY A 183 -8.96 15.72 -22.90
C GLY A 183 -7.57 15.07 -22.91
N MET A 184 -7.18 14.34 -21.85
CA MET A 184 -5.98 13.51 -21.86
C MET A 184 -6.26 12.18 -22.57
N SER A 185 -5.22 11.62 -23.19
CA SER A 185 -5.23 10.18 -23.53
C SER A 185 -5.02 9.35 -22.27
N ASP A 186 -5.43 8.08 -22.30
CA ASP A 186 -5.18 7.15 -21.18
C ASP A 186 -3.69 7.06 -20.86
N GLU A 187 -2.81 7.09 -21.86
CA GLU A 187 -1.36 7.10 -21.67
C GLU A 187 -0.90 8.32 -20.86
N ALA A 188 -1.35 9.52 -21.22
CA ALA A 188 -1.00 10.75 -20.50
C ALA A 188 -1.59 10.74 -19.08
N ALA A 189 -2.86 10.37 -18.92
CA ALA A 189 -3.52 10.27 -17.62
C ALA A 189 -2.84 9.22 -16.72
N SER A 190 -2.41 8.09 -17.28
CA SER A 190 -1.70 7.05 -16.52
C SER A 190 -0.35 7.53 -15.97
N MET A 191 0.35 8.43 -16.67
CA MET A 191 1.59 9.05 -16.17
C MET A 191 1.29 10.00 -15.00
N GLU A 192 0.18 10.75 -15.10
CA GLU A 192 -0.25 11.64 -14.02
C GLU A 192 -0.63 10.91 -12.74
N ALA A 193 -1.07 9.64 -12.81
CA ALA A 193 -1.26 8.81 -11.62
C ALA A 193 0.04 8.68 -10.81
N ILE A 194 1.14 8.38 -11.49
CA ILE A 194 2.46 8.23 -10.85
C ILE A 194 2.92 9.57 -10.26
N ASN A 195 2.72 10.67 -10.98
CA ASN A 195 3.05 12.00 -10.49
C ASN A 195 2.22 12.38 -9.25
N ALA A 196 0.93 12.04 -9.22
CA ALA A 196 0.07 12.28 -8.07
C ALA A 196 0.51 11.47 -6.85
N ILE A 197 0.87 10.20 -7.01
CA ILE A 197 1.42 9.35 -5.94
C ILE A 197 2.69 9.98 -5.35
N ARG A 198 3.66 10.37 -6.20
CA ARG A 198 4.88 11.04 -5.76
C ARG A 198 4.60 12.35 -5.02
N THR A 199 3.64 13.13 -5.52
CA THR A 199 3.22 14.40 -4.93
C THR A 199 2.64 14.19 -3.53
N LEU A 200 1.74 13.22 -3.38
CA LEU A 200 1.13 12.90 -2.09
C LEU A 200 2.17 12.36 -1.10
N SER A 201 3.00 11.39 -1.51
CA SER A 201 4.08 10.83 -0.70
C SER A 201 5.01 11.92 -0.14
N LYS A 202 5.41 12.87 -0.99
CA LYS A 202 6.19 14.04 -0.58
C LYS A 202 5.39 14.97 0.36
N ARG A 203 4.10 15.21 0.09
CA ARG A 203 3.25 16.12 0.88
C ARG A 203 3.08 15.66 2.32
N VAL A 204 3.02 14.35 2.53
CA VAL A 204 2.80 13.74 3.86
C VAL A 204 4.12 13.39 4.57
N GLY A 205 5.26 13.67 3.94
CA GLY A 205 6.58 13.58 4.58
C GLY A 205 7.21 12.18 4.58
N ILE A 206 6.90 11.34 3.60
CA ILE A 206 7.60 10.04 3.44
C ILE A 206 9.08 10.28 3.07
N PRO A 207 10.03 9.49 3.63
CA PRO A 207 11.42 9.49 3.19
C PRO A 207 11.55 9.27 1.68
N GLN A 208 12.58 9.84 1.06
CA GLN A 208 12.73 9.77 -0.40
C GLN A 208 13.27 8.42 -0.91
N GLY A 209 13.87 7.62 -0.03
CA GLY A 209 14.51 6.36 -0.40
C GLY A 209 15.06 5.62 0.81
N PHE A 210 15.42 4.36 0.59
CA PHE A 210 15.88 3.44 1.62
C PHE A 210 17.28 3.80 2.18
N SER A 211 18.09 4.57 1.46
CA SER A 211 19.38 5.07 1.98
C SER A 211 19.23 5.89 3.27
N GLN A 212 18.12 6.63 3.41
CA GLN A 212 17.80 7.39 4.63
C GLN A 212 17.44 6.49 5.82
N LEU A 213 17.14 5.23 5.56
CA LEU A 213 16.76 4.20 6.54
C LEU A 213 17.88 3.19 6.80
N GLY A 214 19.09 3.45 6.29
CA GLY A 214 20.26 2.62 6.55
C GLY A 214 20.38 1.37 5.67
N VAL A 215 19.57 1.24 4.62
CA VAL A 215 19.67 0.14 3.66
C VAL A 215 20.83 0.38 2.71
N SER A 216 21.57 -0.68 2.42
CA SER A 216 22.67 -0.70 1.45
C SER A 216 22.34 -1.53 0.21
N LYS A 217 23.16 -1.39 -0.84
CA LYS A 217 23.09 -2.27 -2.01
C LYS A 217 23.34 -3.74 -1.69
N ALA A 218 24.12 -4.02 -0.64
CA ALA A 218 24.42 -5.39 -0.23
C ALA A 218 23.19 -6.08 0.38
N ASP A 219 22.34 -5.32 1.09
CA ASP A 219 21.10 -5.84 1.67
C ASP A 219 20.13 -6.27 0.56
N ILE A 220 20.01 -5.44 -0.49
CA ILE A 220 19.15 -5.69 -1.65
C ILE A 220 19.44 -7.04 -2.30
N GLU A 221 20.72 -7.41 -2.49
CA GLU A 221 21.07 -8.71 -3.11
C GLU A 221 20.55 -9.90 -2.31
N GLY A 222 20.46 -9.76 -0.97
CA GLY A 222 19.89 -10.78 -0.08
C GLY A 222 18.36 -10.86 -0.11
N TRP A 223 17.68 -9.89 -0.73
CA TRP A 223 16.21 -9.79 -0.77
C TRP A 223 15.58 -10.34 -2.04
N LEU A 224 16.31 -10.34 -3.16
CA LEU A 224 15.71 -10.53 -4.50
C LEU A 224 14.90 -11.83 -4.63
N ASP A 225 15.47 -12.96 -4.20
CA ASP A 225 14.81 -14.26 -4.32
C ASP A 225 13.64 -14.39 -3.36
N LYS A 226 13.75 -13.80 -2.15
CA LYS A 226 12.67 -13.78 -1.16
C LYS A 226 11.51 -12.89 -1.61
N ALA A 227 11.79 -11.74 -2.22
CA ALA A 227 10.78 -10.84 -2.78
C ALA A 227 10.01 -11.49 -3.94
N LEU A 228 10.71 -12.24 -4.81
CA LEU A 228 10.06 -12.99 -5.90
C LEU A 228 9.24 -14.18 -5.40
N ALA A 229 9.64 -14.79 -4.28
CA ALA A 229 8.93 -15.89 -3.65
C ALA A 229 7.75 -15.43 -2.77
N ASP A 230 7.58 -14.13 -2.56
CA ASP A 230 6.54 -13.56 -1.74
C ASP A 230 5.14 -13.82 -2.34
N PRO A 231 4.14 -14.22 -1.53
CA PRO A 231 2.81 -14.57 -2.02
C PRO A 231 2.04 -13.40 -2.65
N CYS A 232 2.46 -12.14 -2.44
CA CYS A 232 1.86 -10.99 -3.12
C CYS A 232 2.31 -10.89 -4.60
N ALA A 233 3.52 -11.34 -4.94
CA ALA A 233 4.11 -11.14 -6.27
C ALA A 233 3.31 -11.74 -7.44
N PRO A 234 2.69 -12.94 -7.34
CA PRO A 234 1.92 -13.53 -8.44
C PRO A 234 0.69 -12.73 -8.87
N CYS A 235 0.18 -11.84 -8.02
CA CYS A 235 -0.99 -11.03 -8.32
C CYS A 235 -0.66 -9.75 -9.10
N ASN A 236 0.62 -9.41 -9.25
CA ASN A 236 1.07 -8.19 -9.92
C ASN A 236 0.73 -8.20 -11.43
N PRO A 237 0.23 -7.08 -12.02
CA PRO A 237 -0.18 -7.03 -13.44
C PRO A 237 0.95 -7.24 -14.45
N ARG A 238 2.20 -7.08 -14.00
CA ARG A 238 3.40 -7.29 -14.81
C ARG A 238 4.36 -8.24 -14.07
N PRO A 239 4.70 -9.42 -14.62
CA PRO A 239 5.74 -10.23 -14.02
C PRO A 239 7.09 -9.48 -14.07
N ALA A 240 7.90 -9.62 -13.02
CA ALA A 240 9.23 -9.05 -12.95
C ALA A 240 10.29 -10.15 -12.89
N SER A 241 11.35 -9.99 -13.68
CA SER A 241 12.58 -10.77 -13.54
C SER A 241 13.36 -10.35 -12.29
N ARG A 242 14.28 -11.22 -11.84
CA ARG A 242 15.19 -10.91 -10.73
C ARG A 242 16.01 -9.64 -10.97
N ASP A 243 16.41 -9.39 -12.22
CA ASP A 243 17.17 -8.21 -12.59
C ASP A 243 16.30 -6.95 -12.56
N GLU A 244 15.05 -7.01 -13.03
CA GLU A 244 14.10 -5.91 -12.87
C GLU A 244 13.80 -5.60 -11.40
N VAL A 245 13.59 -6.63 -10.55
CA VAL A 245 13.42 -6.43 -9.09
C VAL A 245 14.63 -5.73 -8.47
N ARG A 246 15.84 -6.08 -8.88
CA ARG A 246 17.06 -5.37 -8.44
C ARG A 246 17.01 -3.90 -8.85
N GLU A 247 16.74 -3.60 -10.12
CA GLU A 247 16.69 -2.21 -10.59
C GLU A 247 15.62 -1.39 -9.86
N LEU A 248 14.46 -1.98 -9.55
CA LEU A 248 13.39 -1.34 -8.77
C LEU A 248 13.87 -0.98 -7.35
N TYR A 249 14.59 -1.88 -6.67
CA TYR A 249 15.19 -1.56 -5.37
C TYR A 249 16.30 -0.51 -5.47
N LEU A 250 17.09 -0.53 -6.54
CA LEU A 250 18.16 0.45 -6.74
C LEU A 250 17.61 1.84 -7.04
N GLU A 251 16.48 1.96 -7.73
CA GLU A 251 15.75 3.22 -7.91
C GLU A 251 15.19 3.75 -6.57
N ALA A 252 14.85 2.84 -5.64
CA ALA A 252 14.32 3.16 -4.32
C ALA A 252 15.40 3.45 -3.25
N LEU A 253 16.69 3.34 -3.58
CA LEU A 253 17.80 3.53 -2.65
C LEU A 253 18.14 5.02 -2.46
#